data_AF-A0A094YY52-F1
#
_entry.id   AF-A0A094YY52-F1
#
_cell.length_a   1.000
_cell.length_b   1.000
_cell.length_c   1.000
_cell.angle_alpha   90.00
_cell.angle_beta   90.00
_cell.angle_gamma   90.00
#
_symmetry.space_group_name_H-M   'P 1'
#
loop_
_entity.id
_entity.type
_entity.pdbx_description
1 polymer ?
#
loop_
_entity_poly.entity_id
_entity_poly.type
_entity_poly.pdbx_seq_one_letter_code
_entity_poly.pdbx_strand_id
1 'polypeptide(L)'
;MKIGVIGTGSMGTILIESWLDTEIICPEQLIIYNRTSEKAERIQRQFPSIHLAENPTQVVQQADITFLCVKPPQFPNVIHEIQPVVARNDLFVSITSPISVIQLEEQLNCKVARVIPSILNRVHAGSTLLSFGTRCTETDKKTLTDLMKTISEPLLIDENITRVSSDIVSCGPAFFSYLLQEFINASVRQTEISEEEATILATNMLVGMGKLLEKRHYSLSTLQERVCVPGGITGEGLKVLDNELGPIFDHLFQKTHKKYDDERSKLKFLFKA
;
A
#
# COMPACT_ATOMS: atom_id res chain seq x y z
N MET A 1 -10.30 0.75 20.90
CA MET A 1 -9.90 -0.28 19.92
C MET A 1 -8.40 -0.42 20.04
N LYS A 2 -7.89 -1.63 20.31
CA LYS A 2 -6.46 -1.95 20.32
C LYS A 2 -6.05 -2.56 18.98
N ILE A 3 -4.95 -2.07 18.42
CA ILE A 3 -4.40 -2.56 17.16
C ILE A 3 -3.10 -3.32 17.43
N GLY A 4 -3.05 -4.55 16.94
CA GLY A 4 -1.88 -5.41 16.92
C GLY A 4 -1.16 -5.32 15.58
N VAL A 5 0.17 -5.21 15.58
CA VAL A 5 0.97 -5.26 14.36
C VAL A 5 2.05 -6.32 14.48
N ILE A 6 1.95 -7.36 13.67
CA ILE A 6 2.97 -8.41 13.53
C ILE A 6 3.82 -8.10 12.30
N GLY A 7 5.01 -7.57 12.52
CA GLY A 7 5.96 -7.13 11.50
C GLY A 7 6.08 -5.61 11.43
N THR A 8 7.25 -5.10 11.80
CA THR A 8 7.57 -3.65 11.78
C THR A 8 8.58 -3.31 10.70
N GLY A 9 8.42 -3.95 9.53
CA GLY A 9 9.13 -3.57 8.31
C GLY A 9 8.62 -2.23 7.76
N SER A 10 9.09 -1.86 6.56
CA SER A 10 8.74 -0.56 5.93
C SER A 10 7.24 -0.25 5.95
N MET A 11 6.38 -1.16 5.46
CA MET A 11 4.94 -0.88 5.41
C MET A 11 4.26 -0.92 6.79
N GLY A 12 4.68 -1.82 7.68
CA GLY A 12 4.17 -1.85 9.06
C GLY A 12 4.49 -0.56 9.81
N THR A 13 5.71 -0.03 9.65
CA THR A 13 6.10 1.27 10.19
C THR A 13 5.26 2.40 9.59
N ILE A 14 5.04 2.44 8.28
CA ILE A 14 4.21 3.47 7.64
C ILE A 14 2.80 3.47 8.20
N LEU A 15 2.16 2.31 8.34
CA LEU A 15 0.81 2.25 8.91
C LEU A 15 0.77 2.75 10.36
N ILE A 16 1.71 2.30 11.19
CA ILE A 16 1.82 2.75 12.58
C ILE A 16 2.00 4.28 12.65
N GLU A 17 2.99 4.82 11.94
CA GLU A 17 3.26 6.27 11.93
C GLU A 17 2.07 7.06 11.41
N SER A 18 1.41 6.60 10.34
CA SER A 18 0.27 7.32 9.75
C SER A 18 -0.94 7.33 10.69
N TRP A 19 -1.22 6.22 11.39
CA TRP A 19 -2.32 6.21 12.37
C TRP A 19 -2.03 7.11 13.58
N LEU A 20 -0.78 7.13 14.05
CA LEU A 20 -0.36 8.01 15.15
C LEU A 20 -0.42 9.49 14.74
N ASP A 21 0.05 9.83 13.55
CA ASP A 21 0.03 11.20 13.03
C ASP A 21 -1.39 11.75 12.83
N THR A 22 -2.36 10.88 12.53
CA THR A 22 -3.78 11.26 12.42
C THR A 22 -4.51 11.28 13.76
N GLU A 23 -3.85 10.89 14.85
CA GLU A 23 -4.40 10.78 16.20
C GLU A 23 -5.65 9.86 16.32
N ILE A 24 -5.93 9.05 15.29
CA ILE A 24 -7.05 8.09 15.31
C ILE A 24 -6.79 6.94 16.28
N ILE A 25 -5.51 6.67 16.55
CA ILE A 25 -5.03 5.65 17.48
C ILE A 25 -4.00 6.30 18.40
N CYS A 26 -4.17 6.14 19.70
CA CYS A 26 -3.15 6.54 20.67
C CYS A 26 -2.05 5.47 20.76
N PRO A 27 -0.79 5.84 21.05
CA PRO A 27 0.29 4.89 21.25
C PRO A 27 -0.03 3.72 22.21
N GLU A 28 -0.75 3.96 23.30
CA GLU A 28 -1.14 2.96 24.31
C GLU A 28 -2.15 1.93 23.76
N GLN A 29 -2.76 2.22 22.61
CA GLN A 29 -3.66 1.32 21.90
C GLN A 29 -2.93 0.42 20.90
N LEU A 30 -1.61 0.59 20.74
CA LEU A 30 -0.80 -0.22 19.84
C LEU A 30 0.01 -1.26 20.59
N ILE A 31 -0.05 -2.50 20.11
CA ILE A 31 0.89 -3.57 20.48
C ILE A 31 1.60 -4.07 19.23
N ILE A 32 2.93 -4.03 19.24
CA ILE A 32 3.73 -4.35 18.06
C ILE A 32 4.73 -5.46 18.37
N TYR A 33 4.93 -6.34 17.39
CA TYR A 33 5.93 -7.39 17.43
C TYR A 33 6.73 -7.40 16.14
N ASN A 34 8.03 -7.68 16.25
CA ASN A 34 8.85 -8.02 15.11
C ASN A 34 9.92 -9.02 15.51
N ARG A 35 10.17 -10.02 14.65
CA ARG A 35 11.17 -11.08 14.89
C ARG A 35 12.56 -10.55 15.29
N THR A 36 12.94 -9.40 14.74
CA THR A 36 14.13 -8.64 15.15
C THR A 36 13.66 -7.51 16.05
N SER A 37 13.82 -7.64 17.37
CA SER A 37 13.18 -6.75 18.36
C SER A 37 13.60 -5.30 18.18
N GLU A 38 14.84 -5.05 17.76
CA GLU A 38 15.42 -3.72 17.57
C GLU A 38 14.59 -2.86 16.59
N LYS A 39 13.90 -3.50 15.63
CA LYS A 39 13.02 -2.79 14.69
C LYS A 39 11.76 -2.25 15.37
N ALA A 40 11.16 -3.03 16.27
CA ALA A 40 10.00 -2.61 17.05
C ALA A 40 10.40 -1.59 18.13
N GLU A 41 11.52 -1.84 18.82
CA GLU A 41 12.11 -0.91 19.80
C GLU A 41 12.46 0.45 19.20
N ARG A 42 12.88 0.51 17.93
CA ARG A 42 13.10 1.78 17.23
C ARG A 42 11.82 2.62 17.13
N ILE A 43 10.68 1.98 16.85
CA ILE A 43 9.39 2.67 16.81
C ILE A 43 8.97 3.10 18.21
N GLN A 44 9.11 2.22 19.22
CA GLN A 44 8.80 2.57 20.60
C GLN A 44 9.67 3.73 21.13
N ARG A 45 10.95 3.83 20.73
CA ARG A 45 11.78 5.00 21.10
C ARG A 45 11.23 6.32 20.58
N GLN A 46 10.54 6.31 19.44
CA GLN A 46 9.86 7.48 18.89
C GLN A 46 8.51 7.71 19.58
N PHE A 47 7.84 6.63 19.98
CA PHE A 47 6.53 6.63 20.62
C PHE A 47 6.54 5.76 21.89
N PRO A 48 7.02 6.30 23.04
CA PRO A 48 7.34 5.51 24.24
C PRO A 48 6.19 4.70 24.83
N SER A 49 4.96 5.15 24.60
CA SER A 49 3.74 4.51 25.09
C SER A 49 3.29 3.30 24.26
N ILE A 50 3.92 2.98 23.13
CA ILE A 50 3.61 1.76 22.36
C ILE A 50 4.03 0.52 23.16
N HIS A 51 3.15 -0.49 23.17
CA HIS A 51 3.45 -1.77 23.79
C HIS A 51 4.28 -2.66 22.85
N LEU A 52 5.39 -3.21 23.37
CA LEU A 52 6.15 -4.26 22.69
C LEU A 52 5.65 -5.63 23.18
N ALA A 53 5.30 -6.49 22.23
CA ALA A 53 5.05 -7.90 22.50
C ALA A 53 6.34 -8.71 22.41
N GLU A 54 6.46 -9.74 23.24
CA GLU A 54 7.58 -10.68 23.24
C GLU A 54 7.49 -11.70 22.09
N ASN A 55 6.27 -11.98 21.64
CA ASN A 55 5.96 -12.96 20.61
C ASN A 55 4.65 -12.56 19.88
N PRO A 56 4.36 -13.10 18.69
CA PRO A 56 3.14 -12.77 17.96
C PRO A 56 1.86 -13.26 18.64
N THR A 57 1.90 -14.30 19.49
CA THR A 57 0.71 -14.78 20.22
C THR A 57 0.23 -13.73 21.23
N GLN A 58 1.14 -13.04 21.90
CA GLN A 58 0.82 -11.94 22.81
C GLN A 58 0.13 -10.78 22.08
N VAL A 59 0.52 -10.48 20.83
CA VAL A 59 -0.17 -9.48 20.00
C VAL A 59 -1.63 -9.88 19.81
N VAL A 60 -1.88 -11.12 19.38
CA VAL A 60 -3.23 -11.64 19.12
C VAL A 60 -4.10 -11.60 20.37
N GLN A 61 -3.57 -11.99 21.52
CA GLN A 61 -4.32 -12.01 22.78
C GLN A 61 -4.73 -10.63 23.29
N GLN A 62 -4.04 -9.57 22.87
CA GLN A 62 -4.24 -8.21 23.41
C GLN A 62 -4.83 -7.21 22.40
N ALA A 63 -4.96 -7.59 21.13
CA ALA A 63 -5.45 -6.73 20.06
C ALA A 63 -6.89 -7.07 19.67
N ASP A 64 -7.67 -6.04 19.34
CA ASP A 64 -9.00 -6.22 18.73
C ASP A 64 -8.88 -6.52 17.22
N ILE A 65 -7.87 -5.92 16.57
CA ILE A 65 -7.54 -6.11 15.15
C ILE A 65 -6.05 -6.38 15.02
N THR A 66 -5.66 -7.47 14.36
CA THR A 66 -4.25 -7.82 14.15
C THR A 66 -3.84 -7.69 12.68
N PHE A 67 -2.92 -6.77 12.40
CA PHE A 67 -2.31 -6.59 11.09
C PHE A 67 -1.09 -7.49 10.91
N LEU A 68 -1.13 -8.33 9.88
CA LEU A 68 -0.04 -9.21 9.46
C LEU A 68 0.84 -8.48 8.45
N CYS A 69 1.84 -7.76 8.97
CA CYS A 69 2.79 -6.92 8.25
C CYS A 69 4.11 -7.64 7.91
N VAL A 70 4.02 -8.94 7.59
CA VAL A 70 5.14 -9.79 7.21
C VAL A 70 5.17 -10.05 5.70
N LYS A 71 6.30 -10.53 5.17
CA LYS A 71 6.41 -10.89 3.75
C LYS A 71 5.58 -12.16 3.46
N PRO A 72 5.02 -12.32 2.24
CA PRO A 72 4.19 -13.48 1.92
C PRO A 72 4.79 -14.84 2.30
N PRO A 73 6.09 -15.15 2.06
CA PRO A 73 6.67 -16.44 2.44
C PRO A 73 6.74 -16.69 3.96
N GLN A 74 6.53 -15.67 4.79
CA GLN A 74 6.59 -15.78 6.25
C GLN A 74 5.22 -16.09 6.87
N PHE A 75 4.13 -15.95 6.11
CA PHE A 75 2.76 -16.16 6.60
C PHE A 75 2.54 -17.55 7.23
N PRO A 76 2.96 -18.68 6.62
CA PRO A 76 2.72 -20.01 7.20
C PRO A 76 3.29 -20.14 8.61
N ASN A 77 4.53 -19.70 8.84
CA ASN A 77 5.17 -19.78 10.14
C ASN A 77 4.45 -18.90 11.18
N VAL A 78 4.09 -17.67 10.81
CA VAL A 78 3.36 -16.77 11.70
C VAL A 78 1.99 -17.33 12.05
N ILE A 79 1.26 -17.85 11.06
CA ILE A 79 -0.06 -18.47 11.25
C ILE A 79 0.03 -19.68 12.17
N HIS A 80 1.00 -20.58 11.95
CA HIS A 80 1.23 -21.74 12.81
C HIS A 80 1.48 -21.32 14.26
N GLU A 81 2.27 -20.26 14.48
CA GLU A 81 2.59 -19.77 15.82
C GLU A 81 1.38 -19.17 16.55
N ILE A 82 0.54 -18.39 15.84
CA ILE A 82 -0.61 -17.72 16.45
C ILE A 82 -1.87 -18.59 16.56
N GLN A 83 -2.03 -19.60 15.69
CA GLN A 83 -3.25 -20.41 15.59
C GLN A 83 -3.76 -20.93 16.94
N PRO A 84 -2.92 -21.39 17.90
CA PRO A 84 -3.40 -21.91 19.19
C PRO A 84 -4.17 -20.91 20.05
N VAL A 85 -3.98 -19.60 19.84
CA VAL A 85 -4.61 -18.53 20.64
C VAL A 85 -5.69 -17.76 19.88
N VAL A 86 -5.94 -18.12 18.61
CA VAL A 86 -6.92 -17.43 17.76
C VAL A 86 -8.35 -17.76 18.20
N ALA A 87 -9.14 -16.73 18.48
CA ALA A 87 -10.56 -16.83 18.74
C ALA A 87 -11.40 -16.51 17.48
N ARG A 88 -12.61 -17.06 17.41
CA ARG A 88 -13.52 -16.86 16.26
C ARG A 88 -13.85 -15.39 15.96
N ASN A 89 -13.85 -14.55 17.00
CA ASN A 89 -14.21 -13.15 16.90
C ASN A 89 -13.02 -12.24 16.51
N ASP A 90 -11.80 -12.76 16.51
CA ASP A 90 -10.61 -12.00 16.13
C ASP A 90 -10.71 -11.57 14.66
N LEU A 91 -10.19 -10.37 14.37
CA LEU A 91 -10.06 -9.85 13.02
C LEU A 91 -8.58 -9.76 12.61
N PHE A 92 -8.19 -10.61 11.65
CA PHE A 92 -6.85 -10.58 11.05
C PHE A 92 -6.85 -9.82 9.73
N VAL A 93 -5.84 -8.98 9.54
CA VAL A 93 -5.70 -8.14 8.34
C VAL A 93 -4.36 -8.43 7.67
N SER A 94 -4.37 -9.07 6.51
CA SER A 94 -3.16 -9.12 5.66
C SER A 94 -2.93 -7.78 4.99
N ILE A 95 -1.68 -7.32 4.92
CA ILE A 95 -1.34 -6.09 4.18
C ILE A 95 -0.83 -6.34 2.75
N THR A 96 -0.90 -7.58 2.25
CA THR A 96 -0.21 -7.97 1.01
C THR A 96 -1.17 -8.56 -0.03
N SER A 97 -0.98 -8.19 -1.29
CA SER A 97 -1.82 -8.60 -2.41
C SER A 97 -1.78 -10.09 -2.78
N PRO A 98 -0.66 -10.85 -2.60
CA PRO A 98 -0.61 -12.27 -2.98
C PRO A 98 -1.36 -13.22 -2.05
N ILE A 99 -1.73 -12.75 -0.85
CA ILE A 99 -2.46 -13.55 0.14
C ILE A 99 -3.93 -13.17 0.06
N SER A 100 -4.77 -14.04 -0.50
CA SER A 100 -6.22 -13.78 -0.57
C SER A 100 -6.90 -14.00 0.78
N VAL A 101 -8.05 -13.34 0.97
CA VAL A 101 -8.90 -13.56 2.16
C VAL A 101 -9.37 -15.01 2.27
N ILE A 102 -9.69 -15.66 1.15
CA ILE A 102 -10.10 -17.07 1.11
C ILE A 102 -8.98 -17.96 1.67
N GLN A 103 -7.74 -17.76 1.21
CA GLN A 103 -6.59 -18.53 1.72
C GLN A 103 -6.37 -18.32 3.22
N LEU A 104 -6.63 -17.12 3.75
CA LEU A 104 -6.52 -16.88 5.19
C LEU A 104 -7.65 -17.52 5.98
N GLU A 105 -8.90 -17.49 5.48
CA GLU A 105 -10.04 -18.15 6.12
C GLU A 105 -9.90 -19.67 6.18
N GLU A 106 -9.22 -20.28 5.22
CA GLU A 106 -8.89 -21.71 5.22
C GLU A 106 -7.90 -22.08 6.34
N GLN A 107 -7.04 -21.15 6.75
CA GLN A 107 -5.96 -21.40 7.70
C GLN A 107 -6.30 -20.96 9.13
N LEU A 108 -7.12 -19.92 9.26
CA LEU A 108 -7.53 -19.33 10.53
C LEU A 108 -9.04 -19.44 10.69
N ASN A 109 -9.52 -19.97 11.82
CA ASN A 109 -10.95 -20.09 12.13
C ASN A 109 -11.51 -18.81 12.78
N CYS A 110 -11.29 -17.65 12.16
CA CYS A 110 -11.69 -16.33 12.63
C CYS A 110 -12.09 -15.42 11.45
N LYS A 111 -12.30 -14.13 11.70
CA LYS A 111 -12.60 -13.12 10.67
C LYS A 111 -11.30 -12.66 10.02
N VAL A 112 -11.31 -12.46 8.71
CA VAL A 112 -10.12 -11.98 7.98
C VAL A 112 -10.47 -10.90 6.98
N ALA A 113 -9.55 -9.97 6.78
CA ALA A 113 -9.59 -8.97 5.74
C ALA A 113 -8.22 -8.85 5.08
N ARG A 114 -8.21 -8.20 3.92
CA ARG A 114 -7.00 -7.78 3.22
C ARG A 114 -7.06 -6.28 3.02
N VAL A 115 -5.98 -5.63 3.40
CA VAL A 115 -5.66 -4.23 3.15
C VAL A 115 -4.46 -4.24 2.20
N ILE A 116 -4.47 -3.51 1.09
CA ILE A 116 -3.27 -3.33 0.27
C ILE A 116 -2.94 -1.84 0.35
N PRO A 117 -2.02 -1.47 1.26
CA PRO A 117 -1.63 -0.08 1.46
C PRO A 117 -0.62 0.37 0.39
N SER A 118 -0.29 1.67 0.44
CA SER A 118 0.68 2.32 -0.41
C SER A 118 1.64 3.16 0.42
N ILE A 119 2.83 3.44 -0.11
CA ILE A 119 3.76 4.40 0.53
C ILE A 119 3.11 5.78 0.68
N LEU A 120 2.13 6.10 -0.17
CA LEU A 120 1.36 7.34 -0.12
C LEU A 120 0.55 7.51 1.18
N ASN A 121 0.28 6.41 1.91
CA ASN A 121 -0.36 6.49 3.22
C ASN A 121 0.41 7.36 4.21
N ARG A 122 1.74 7.47 4.07
CA ARG A 122 2.58 8.31 4.94
C ARG A 122 2.22 9.79 4.88
N VAL A 123 1.67 10.25 3.76
CA VAL A 123 1.18 11.62 3.57
C VAL A 123 -0.35 11.69 3.55
N HIS A 124 -1.00 10.66 4.11
CA HIS A 124 -2.44 10.52 4.26
C HIS A 124 -3.21 10.65 2.93
N ALA A 125 -2.59 10.19 1.84
CA ALA A 125 -3.11 10.35 0.49
C ALA A 125 -3.07 9.04 -0.30
N GLY A 126 -3.61 9.10 -1.51
CA GLY A 126 -3.75 7.94 -2.39
C GLY A 126 -4.89 7.02 -1.94
N SER A 127 -4.82 5.76 -2.36
CA SER A 127 -5.86 4.78 -2.07
C SER A 127 -5.31 3.61 -1.26
N THR A 128 -6.21 2.97 -0.52
CA THR A 128 -5.96 1.67 0.11
C THR A 128 -6.97 0.68 -0.45
N LEU A 129 -6.52 -0.49 -0.91
CA LEU A 129 -7.45 -1.50 -1.43
C LEU A 129 -7.94 -2.41 -0.30
N LEU A 130 -9.22 -2.72 -0.30
CA LEU A 130 -9.87 -3.57 0.70
C LEU A 130 -10.48 -4.82 0.06
N SER A 131 -10.37 -5.94 0.75
CA SER A 131 -11.16 -7.16 0.50
C SER A 131 -11.52 -7.79 1.85
N PHE A 132 -12.70 -8.37 1.96
CA PHE A 132 -13.19 -8.95 3.21
C PHE A 132 -13.50 -10.43 3.05
N GLY A 133 -13.14 -11.22 4.05
CA GLY A 133 -13.55 -12.62 4.16
C GLY A 133 -15.05 -12.77 4.40
N THR A 134 -15.55 -13.98 4.19
CA THR A 134 -16.97 -14.33 4.33
C THR A 134 -17.48 -14.21 5.77
N ARG A 135 -16.58 -14.26 6.76
CA ARG A 135 -16.93 -14.19 8.19
C ARG A 135 -16.96 -12.77 8.77
N CYS A 136 -16.57 -11.75 8.00
CA CYS A 136 -16.60 -10.35 8.43
C CYS A 136 -18.03 -9.80 8.43
N THR A 137 -18.45 -9.25 9.57
CA THR A 137 -19.72 -8.53 9.73
C THR A 137 -19.66 -7.13 9.11
N GLU A 138 -20.80 -6.49 8.90
CA GLU A 138 -20.85 -5.09 8.45
C GLU A 138 -20.14 -4.13 9.43
N THR A 139 -20.16 -4.43 10.73
CA THR A 139 -19.42 -3.66 11.74
C THR A 139 -17.91 -3.82 11.58
N ASP A 140 -17.42 -5.02 11.26
CA ASP A 140 -15.99 -5.25 11.01
C ASP A 140 -15.54 -4.50 9.74
N LYS A 141 -16.34 -4.59 8.67
CA LYS A 141 -16.09 -3.88 7.40
C LYS A 141 -16.04 -2.37 7.61
N LYS A 142 -17.01 -1.82 8.33
CA LYS A 142 -17.09 -0.38 8.61
C LYS A 142 -15.90 0.07 9.46
N THR A 143 -15.59 -0.63 10.55
CA THR A 143 -14.47 -0.30 11.44
C THR A 143 -13.15 -0.25 10.68
N LEU A 144 -12.85 -1.27 9.87
CA LEU A 144 -11.60 -1.29 9.10
C LEU A 144 -11.59 -0.24 7.99
N THR A 145 -12.71 -0.01 7.32
CA THR A 145 -12.84 1.02 6.28
C THR A 145 -12.62 2.42 6.86
N ASP A 146 -13.25 2.73 7.99
CA ASP A 146 -13.10 4.03 8.67
C ASP A 146 -11.67 4.24 9.16
N LEU A 147 -11.01 3.19 9.67
CA LEU A 147 -9.60 3.24 10.06
C LEU A 147 -8.69 3.56 8.86
N MET A 148 -8.90 2.91 7.70
CA MET A 148 -8.07 3.20 6.52
C MET A 148 -8.39 4.55 5.88
N LYS A 149 -9.62 5.06 6.09
CA LYS A 149 -10.07 6.37 5.60
C LYS A 149 -9.31 7.53 6.22
N THR A 150 -8.71 7.37 7.40
CA THR A 150 -7.93 8.45 8.02
C THR A 150 -6.60 8.71 7.32
N ILE A 151 -6.07 7.71 6.60
CA ILE A 151 -4.74 7.75 5.97
C ILE A 151 -4.77 7.57 4.45
N SER A 152 -5.95 7.47 3.82
CA SER A 152 -6.15 7.31 2.37
C SER A 152 -7.63 7.24 1.99
N GLU A 153 -7.93 7.12 0.69
CA GLU A 153 -9.24 6.69 0.20
C GLU A 153 -9.36 5.16 0.12
N PRO A 154 -10.19 4.50 0.95
CA PRO A 154 -10.36 3.06 0.90
C PRO A 154 -11.25 2.63 -0.28
N LEU A 155 -10.80 1.66 -1.06
CA LEU A 155 -11.50 1.11 -2.23
C LEU A 155 -11.73 -0.39 -2.07
N LEU A 156 -12.99 -0.80 -2.01
CA LEU A 156 -13.36 -2.22 -2.04
C LEU A 156 -13.11 -2.78 -3.45
N ILE A 157 -12.39 -3.89 -3.53
CA ILE A 157 -12.07 -4.55 -4.79
C ILE A 157 -12.37 -6.04 -4.78
N ASP A 158 -12.70 -6.55 -5.96
CA ASP A 158 -12.83 -7.97 -6.21
C ASP A 158 -11.47 -8.64 -6.41
N GLU A 159 -11.42 -9.95 -6.15
CA GLU A 159 -10.19 -10.75 -6.24
C GLU A 159 -9.61 -10.76 -7.66
N ASN A 160 -10.45 -10.73 -8.70
CA ASN A 160 -10.03 -10.78 -10.11
C ASN A 160 -9.23 -9.54 -10.57
N ILE A 161 -9.38 -8.40 -9.91
CA ILE A 161 -8.67 -7.15 -10.23
C ILE A 161 -7.60 -6.79 -9.20
N THR A 162 -7.30 -7.68 -8.25
CA THR A 162 -6.37 -7.41 -7.14
C THR A 162 -4.96 -7.04 -7.62
N ARG A 163 -4.41 -7.79 -8.58
CA ARG A 163 -3.06 -7.55 -9.09
C ARG A 163 -2.93 -6.18 -9.75
N VAL A 164 -3.80 -5.88 -10.71
CA VAL A 164 -3.77 -4.62 -11.46
C VAL A 164 -4.05 -3.42 -10.54
N SER A 165 -4.98 -3.55 -9.60
CA SER A 165 -5.25 -2.51 -8.61
C SER A 165 -4.04 -2.28 -7.71
N SER A 166 -3.39 -3.35 -7.26
CA SER A 166 -2.15 -3.27 -6.47
C SER A 166 -1.00 -2.65 -7.26
N ASP A 167 -0.89 -2.92 -8.55
CA ASP A 167 0.09 -2.27 -9.42
C ASP A 167 -0.15 -0.76 -9.49
N ILE A 168 -1.40 -0.32 -9.67
CA ILE A 168 -1.74 1.11 -9.75
C ILE A 168 -1.48 1.80 -8.40
N VAL A 169 -1.99 1.24 -7.31
CA VAL A 169 -2.01 1.91 -6.00
C VAL A 169 -0.68 1.82 -5.27
N SER A 170 -0.04 0.65 -5.28
CA SER A 170 1.12 0.35 -4.44
C SER A 170 2.43 0.45 -5.23
N CYS A 171 2.48 -0.13 -6.44
CA CYS A 171 3.69 -0.08 -7.29
C CYS A 171 3.78 1.20 -8.13
N GLY A 172 2.63 1.81 -8.46
CA GLY A 172 2.50 3.00 -9.28
C GLY A 172 3.42 4.15 -8.86
N PRO A 173 3.53 4.49 -7.56
CA PRO A 173 4.47 5.52 -7.11
C PRO A 173 5.91 5.29 -7.59
N ALA A 174 6.39 4.04 -7.61
CA ALA A 174 7.74 3.72 -8.08
C ALA A 174 7.85 3.81 -9.61
N PHE A 175 6.82 3.40 -10.34
CA PHE A 175 6.80 3.51 -11.81
C PHE A 175 6.79 4.97 -12.26
N PHE A 176 5.94 5.79 -11.65
CA PHE A 176 5.85 7.21 -12.00
C PHE A 176 7.03 8.02 -11.46
N SER A 177 7.62 7.66 -10.32
CA SER A 177 8.88 8.30 -9.88
C SER A 177 10.02 8.01 -10.84
N TYR A 178 10.09 6.80 -11.41
CA TYR A 178 11.07 6.46 -12.44
C TYR A 178 10.88 7.31 -13.72
N LEU A 179 9.64 7.44 -14.20
CA LEU A 179 9.33 8.29 -15.35
C LEU A 179 9.66 9.77 -15.08
N LEU A 180 9.33 10.28 -13.89
CA LEU A 180 9.66 11.65 -13.49
C LEU A 180 11.17 11.86 -13.42
N GLN A 181 11.92 10.91 -12.87
CA GLN A 181 13.38 10.96 -12.83
C GLN A 181 13.97 10.99 -14.24
N GLU A 182 13.48 10.17 -15.16
CA GLU A 182 13.97 10.20 -16.55
C GLU A 182 13.59 11.51 -17.27
N PHE A 183 12.43 12.09 -16.97
CA PHE A 183 12.05 13.41 -17.47
C PHE A 183 13.02 14.52 -16.98
N ILE A 184 13.39 14.48 -15.70
CA ILE A 184 14.41 15.37 -15.11
C ILE A 184 15.79 15.13 -15.74
N ASN A 185 16.23 13.87 -15.83
CA ASN A 185 17.52 13.53 -16.41
C ASN A 185 17.62 13.99 -17.87
N ALA A 186 16.54 13.86 -18.64
CA ALA A 186 16.49 14.32 -20.02
C ALA A 186 16.61 15.84 -20.14
N SER A 187 15.96 16.63 -19.26
CA SER A 187 16.07 18.09 -19.32
C SER A 187 17.50 18.58 -19.04
N VAL A 188 18.19 17.95 -18.08
CA VAL A 188 19.61 18.21 -17.79
C VAL A 188 20.51 17.82 -18.97
N ARG A 189 20.24 16.69 -19.64
CA ARG A 189 21.05 16.26 -20.80
C ARG A 189 20.88 17.17 -22.02
N GLN A 190 19.74 17.84 -22.15
CA GLN A 190 19.38 18.62 -23.35
C GLN A 190 19.56 20.13 -23.18
N THR A 191 19.79 20.60 -21.95
CA THR A 191 19.82 22.04 -21.64
C THR A 191 20.86 22.34 -20.56
N GLU A 192 20.97 23.60 -20.14
CA GLU A 192 21.90 24.03 -19.08
C GLU A 192 21.29 23.96 -17.66
N ILE A 193 20.06 23.47 -17.52
CA ILE A 193 19.40 23.36 -16.21
C ILE A 193 20.15 22.38 -15.31
N SER A 194 20.31 22.73 -14.03
CA SER A 194 20.85 21.79 -13.04
C SER A 194 19.82 20.72 -12.65
N GLU A 195 20.31 19.56 -12.18
CA GLU A 195 19.44 18.50 -11.67
C GLU A 195 18.58 18.97 -10.49
N GLU A 196 19.14 19.82 -9.62
CA GLU A 196 18.43 20.39 -8.48
C GLU A 196 17.26 21.28 -8.94
N GLU A 197 17.51 22.22 -9.85
CA GLU A 197 16.47 23.10 -10.41
C GLU A 197 15.39 22.30 -11.14
N ALA A 198 15.79 21.35 -11.98
CA ALA A 198 14.86 20.49 -12.71
C ALA A 198 13.98 19.67 -11.75
N THR A 199 14.55 19.14 -10.66
CA THR A 199 13.84 18.41 -9.63
C THR A 199 12.81 19.28 -8.91
N ILE A 200 13.17 20.51 -8.55
CA ILE A 200 12.25 21.46 -7.91
C ILE A 200 11.07 21.78 -8.84
N LEU A 201 11.34 22.08 -10.11
CA LEU A 201 10.30 22.40 -11.10
C LEU A 201 9.36 21.22 -11.34
N ALA A 202 9.92 20.03 -11.56
CA ALA A 202 9.16 18.81 -11.83
C ALA A 202 8.29 18.40 -10.62
N THR A 203 8.83 18.52 -9.41
CA THR A 203 8.09 18.21 -8.16
C THR A 203 6.91 19.17 -7.97
N ASN A 204 7.14 20.48 -8.10
CA ASN A 204 6.07 21.47 -7.95
C ASN A 204 4.97 21.30 -9.00
N MET A 205 5.37 20.99 -10.24
CA MET A 205 4.43 20.69 -11.33
C MET A 205 3.59 19.46 -11.01
N LEU A 206 4.20 18.34 -10.59
CA LEU A 206 3.49 17.10 -10.31
C LEU A 206 2.51 17.24 -9.13
N VAL A 207 2.91 17.94 -8.06
CA VAL A 207 2.02 18.27 -6.93
C VAL A 207 0.84 19.12 -7.39
N GLY A 208 1.08 20.13 -8.23
CA GLY A 208 0.04 20.97 -8.81
C GLY A 208 -0.94 20.19 -9.68
N MET A 209 -0.43 19.32 -10.55
CA MET A 209 -1.23 18.44 -11.40
C MET A 209 -2.10 17.50 -10.55
N GLY A 210 -1.53 16.87 -9.52
CA GLY A 210 -2.28 16.02 -8.59
C GLY A 210 -3.46 16.75 -7.95
N LYS A 211 -3.25 17.99 -7.48
CA LYS A 211 -4.33 18.83 -6.91
C LYS A 211 -5.43 19.20 -7.92
N LEU A 212 -5.08 19.41 -9.20
CA LEU A 212 -6.08 19.66 -10.24
C LEU A 212 -6.99 18.44 -10.45
N LEU A 213 -6.40 17.25 -10.45
CA LEU A 213 -7.13 15.99 -10.62
C LEU A 213 -7.98 15.66 -9.38
N GLU A 214 -7.41 15.84 -8.18
CA GLU A 214 -8.12 15.66 -6.90
C GLU A 214 -9.38 16.53 -6.82
N LYS A 215 -9.27 17.81 -7.18
CA LYS A 215 -10.39 18.76 -7.19
C LYS A 215 -11.32 18.60 -8.40
N ARG A 216 -11.03 17.63 -9.28
CA ARG A 216 -11.77 17.36 -10.52
C ARG A 216 -11.96 18.61 -11.39
N HIS A 217 -10.97 19.50 -11.41
CA HIS A 217 -11.00 20.67 -12.29
C HIS A 217 -10.91 20.25 -13.76
N TYR A 218 -10.23 19.13 -14.04
CA TYR A 218 -10.06 18.56 -15.38
C TYR A 218 -10.05 17.03 -15.31
N SER A 219 -10.50 16.39 -16.39
CA SER A 219 -10.07 15.03 -16.74
C SER A 219 -8.68 15.07 -17.40
N LEU A 220 -8.00 13.91 -17.53
CA LEU A 220 -6.68 13.84 -18.17
C LEU A 220 -6.70 14.38 -19.61
N SER A 221 -7.68 13.98 -20.43
CA SER A 221 -7.80 14.47 -21.81
C SER A 221 -8.06 15.97 -21.86
N THR A 222 -8.99 16.48 -21.05
CA THR A 222 -9.30 17.91 -21.02
C THR A 222 -8.13 18.76 -20.49
N LEU A 223 -7.29 18.20 -19.62
CA LEU A 223 -6.08 18.88 -19.15
C LEU A 223 -5.05 18.98 -20.28
N GLN A 224 -4.85 17.90 -21.05
CA GLN A 224 -3.95 17.90 -22.21
C GLN A 224 -4.43 18.90 -23.27
N GLU A 225 -5.73 18.90 -23.60
CA GLU A 225 -6.34 19.87 -24.51
C GLU A 225 -6.18 21.31 -24.01
N ARG A 226 -6.33 21.54 -22.71
CA ARG A 226 -6.25 22.89 -22.13
C ARG A 226 -4.84 23.47 -22.18
N VAL A 227 -3.81 22.63 -22.03
CA VAL A 227 -2.40 23.06 -22.08
C VAL A 227 -1.88 23.11 -23.53
N CYS A 228 -2.43 22.27 -24.42
CA CYS A 228 -2.05 22.21 -25.83
C CYS A 228 -2.72 23.33 -26.64
N VAL A 229 -2.03 24.45 -26.82
CA VAL A 229 -2.48 25.52 -27.74
C VAL A 229 -2.19 25.15 -29.21
N PRO A 230 -3.08 25.49 -30.17
CA PRO A 230 -2.82 25.26 -31.59
C PRO A 230 -1.49 25.87 -32.06
N GLY A 231 -0.62 25.04 -32.66
CA GLY A 231 0.72 25.45 -33.10
C GLY A 231 1.76 25.62 -31.97
N GLY A 232 1.41 25.26 -30.73
CA GLY A 232 2.30 25.36 -29.57
C GLY A 232 3.23 24.17 -29.38
N ILE A 233 4.29 24.38 -28.59
CA ILE A 233 5.33 23.39 -28.30
C ILE A 233 4.81 22.14 -27.57
N THR A 234 3.73 22.26 -26.78
CA THR A 234 3.13 21.13 -26.05
C THR A 234 2.63 20.06 -27.01
N GLY A 235 2.03 20.45 -28.14
CA GLY A 235 1.54 19.51 -29.13
C GLY A 235 2.66 18.68 -29.77
N GLU A 236 3.81 19.30 -30.04
CA GLU A 236 4.98 18.58 -30.55
C GLU A 236 5.54 17.58 -29.51
N GLY A 237 5.55 17.95 -28.23
CA GLY A 237 5.94 17.03 -27.16
C GLY A 237 4.99 15.83 -27.04
N LEU A 238 3.68 16.05 -27.13
CA LEU A 238 2.69 14.96 -27.08
C LEU A 238 2.81 14.00 -28.27
N LYS A 239 3.14 14.50 -29.48
CA LYS A 239 3.39 13.64 -30.65
C LYS A 239 4.58 12.70 -30.44
N VAL A 240 5.64 13.15 -29.78
CA VAL A 240 6.78 12.29 -29.44
C VAL A 240 6.33 11.17 -28.50
N LEU A 241 5.57 11.50 -27.46
CA LEU A 241 5.04 10.49 -26.54
C LEU A 241 4.13 9.49 -27.25
N ASP A 242 3.23 9.94 -28.12
CA ASP A 242 2.33 9.06 -28.88
C ASP A 242 3.10 8.08 -29.80
N ASN A 243 4.15 8.57 -30.46
CA ASN A 243 4.96 7.75 -31.37
C ASN A 243 5.92 6.78 -30.66
N GLU A 244 6.46 7.17 -29.50
CA GLU A 244 7.57 6.45 -28.87
C GLU A 244 7.18 5.62 -27.63
N LEU A 245 6.09 5.96 -26.93
CA LEU A 245 5.70 5.26 -25.71
C LEU A 245 5.35 3.78 -25.99
N GLY A 246 4.72 3.52 -27.13
CA GLY A 246 4.36 2.18 -27.58
C GLY A 246 3.59 1.38 -26.51
N PRO A 247 3.74 0.04 -26.46
CA PRO A 247 3.01 -0.85 -25.55
C PRO A 247 3.69 -1.02 -24.18
N ILE A 248 4.49 -0.05 -23.73
CA ILE A 248 5.34 -0.23 -22.53
C ILE A 248 4.52 -0.59 -21.28
N PHE A 249 3.36 0.03 -21.09
CA PHE A 249 2.50 -0.25 -19.95
C PHE A 249 1.83 -1.63 -20.03
N ASP A 250 1.49 -2.10 -21.23
CA ASP A 250 0.97 -3.46 -21.42
C ASP A 250 2.03 -4.49 -21.01
N HIS A 251 3.27 -4.31 -21.45
CA HIS A 251 4.39 -5.18 -21.06
C HIS A 251 4.67 -5.11 -19.55
N LEU A 252 4.56 -3.92 -18.95
CA LEU A 252 4.71 -3.72 -17.51
C LEU A 252 3.67 -4.58 -16.75
N PHE A 253 2.38 -4.44 -17.07
CA PHE A 253 1.33 -5.20 -16.40
C PHE A 253 1.44 -6.71 -16.66
N GLN A 254 1.80 -7.13 -17.87
CA GLN A 254 2.07 -8.55 -18.15
C GLN A 254 3.19 -9.11 -17.26
N LYS A 255 4.27 -8.35 -17.06
CA LYS A 255 5.40 -8.77 -16.23
C LYS A 255 5.02 -8.85 -14.76
N THR A 256 4.30 -7.86 -14.23
CA THR A 256 3.88 -7.82 -12.82
C THR A 256 2.84 -8.91 -12.53
N HIS A 257 1.93 -9.19 -13.47
CA HIS A 257 0.98 -10.30 -13.40
C HIS A 257 1.69 -11.65 -13.35
N LYS A 258 2.61 -11.91 -14.30
CA LYS A 258 3.38 -13.16 -14.29
C LYS A 258 4.11 -13.39 -12.96
N LYS A 259 4.76 -12.36 -12.44
CA LYS A 259 5.47 -12.43 -11.16
C LYS A 259 4.52 -12.70 -9.98
N TYR A 260 3.32 -12.12 -9.99
CA TYR A 260 2.30 -12.35 -8.98
C TYR A 260 1.76 -13.78 -9.01
N ASP A 261 1.51 -14.33 -10.20
CA ASP A 261 1.05 -15.71 -10.38
C ASP A 261 2.11 -16.71 -9.89
N ASP A 262 3.39 -16.45 -10.16
CA ASP A 262 4.51 -17.24 -9.64
C ASP A 262 4.54 -17.22 -8.10
N GLU A 263 4.31 -16.05 -7.48
CA GLU A 263 4.27 -15.91 -6.02
C GLU A 263 3.08 -16.63 -5.40
N ARG A 264 1.88 -16.47 -5.96
CA ARG A 264 0.68 -17.21 -5.52
C ARG A 264 0.89 -18.72 -5.61
N SER A 265 1.53 -19.19 -6.67
CA SER A 265 1.83 -20.61 -6.87
C SER A 265 2.79 -21.14 -5.79
N LYS A 266 3.83 -20.38 -5.45
CA LYS A 266 4.75 -20.73 -4.34
C LYS A 266 4.04 -20.74 -2.99
N LEU A 267 3.16 -19.77 -2.73
CA LEU A 267 2.40 -19.69 -1.48
C LEU A 267 1.45 -20.88 -1.32
N LYS A 268 0.79 -21.34 -2.40
CA LYS A 268 -0.04 -22.55 -2.36
C LYS A 268 0.72 -23.78 -1.90
N PHE A 269 2.01 -23.89 -2.22
CA PHE A 269 2.85 -24.98 -1.74
C PHE A 269 3.17 -24.80 -0.25
N LEU A 270 3.54 -23.59 0.16
CA LEU A 270 3.90 -23.27 1.54
C LEU A 270 2.74 -23.40 2.54
N PHE A 271 1.49 -23.18 2.12
CA PHE A 271 0.29 -23.38 2.97
C PHE A 271 -0.19 -24.84 3.02
N LYS A 272 0.35 -25.72 2.18
CA LYS A 272 0.03 -27.16 2.15
C LYS A 272 1.10 -28.02 2.83
N ALA A 273 2.28 -27.45 3.08
CA ALA A 273 3.41 -28.08 3.74
C ALA A 273 3.33 -27.87 5.25
#